data_AF-A0A4R2ISU6-F1
#
_entry.id   AF-A0A4R2ISU6-F1
#
_cell.length_a   1.000
_cell.length_b   1.000
_cell.length_c   1.000
_cell.angle_alpha   90.00
_cell.angle_beta   90.00
_cell.angle_gamma   90.00
#
_symmetry.space_group_name_H-M   'P 1'
#
loop_
_entity.id
_entity.type
_entity.pdbx_description
1 polymer ?
#
loop_
_entity_poly.entity_id
_entity_poly.type
_entity_poly.pdbx_seq_one_letter_code
_entity_poly.pdbx_strand_id
1 'polypeptide(L)'
;MTENSSAGLFMFRPEVTVTVTREEHHQSALSRYRVGAGASRRVAVQLAWCTIGSGKYKGERAIEVRLDGERVGELTYAMSQRYGLLLDTVAGRGGRAGCEASVFLGKRGIEIELLLPRDTSAASVDVPKVTMAAVDASATTVTVTDVPTPRADVGKGTFAKQKPAWITAGAVAVVAFLAAIGSQDNKPAPSSSSPAVNFTTTTTSATATATIGNTAPASTIPQSSAPPETNTSTTKPHATSPAKQPPAAPPKTSSTTAEEPPAGKCDPNYSGCVPIASDVDCEGGGGNGPAFVKGPIRVIGKDIYDLDRDHNGIACE
;
A
#
# COMPACT_ATOMS: atom_id res chain seq x y z
N MET A 1 -6.80 22.15 -12.41
CA MET A 1 -6.08 21.81 -13.65
C MET A 1 -4.80 21.11 -13.23
N THR A 2 -4.50 19.93 -13.75
CA THR A 2 -3.26 19.20 -13.41
C THR A 2 -2.06 19.86 -14.09
N GLU A 3 -0.95 20.01 -13.38
CA GLU A 3 0.23 20.74 -13.85
C GLU A 3 1.18 19.91 -14.72
N ASN A 4 0.96 18.59 -14.83
CA ASN A 4 1.71 17.69 -15.72
C ASN A 4 0.77 16.92 -16.66
N SER A 5 1.38 16.20 -17.61
CA SER A 5 0.66 15.47 -18.65
C SER A 5 -0.06 14.25 -18.08
N SER A 6 -1.36 14.15 -18.34
CA SER A 6 -2.18 12.96 -18.08
C SER A 6 -2.34 12.08 -19.32
N ALA A 7 -1.59 12.35 -20.39
CA ALA A 7 -1.78 11.69 -21.69
C ALA A 7 -1.56 10.17 -21.62
N GLY A 8 -2.56 9.43 -22.09
CA GLY A 8 -2.54 7.97 -22.08
C GLY A 8 -2.75 7.34 -20.70
N LEU A 9 -3.16 8.12 -19.69
CA LEU A 9 -3.65 7.62 -18.42
C LEU A 9 -5.18 7.56 -18.43
N PHE A 10 -5.68 6.46 -17.89
CA PHE A 10 -7.07 6.31 -17.52
C PHE A 10 -7.28 6.98 -16.16
N MET A 11 -7.76 8.23 -16.18
CA MET A 11 -7.88 9.04 -14.98
C MET A 11 -9.12 8.64 -14.17
N PHE A 12 -8.89 8.15 -12.95
CA PHE A 12 -9.95 7.88 -11.99
C PHE A 12 -10.57 9.16 -11.43
N ARG A 13 -11.82 9.07 -10.98
CA ARG A 13 -12.52 10.19 -10.34
C ARG A 13 -11.85 10.53 -8.98
N PRO A 14 -11.54 11.81 -8.72
CA PRO A 14 -10.85 12.24 -7.51
C PRO A 14 -11.85 12.43 -6.36
N GLU A 15 -12.11 11.38 -5.58
CA GLU A 15 -13.17 11.41 -4.53
C GLU A 15 -12.60 11.38 -3.11
N VAL A 16 -11.67 10.47 -2.82
CA VAL A 16 -11.09 10.28 -1.49
C VAL A 16 -9.58 10.38 -1.52
N THR A 17 -9.03 10.99 -0.48
CA THR A 17 -7.59 11.09 -0.28
C THR A 17 -7.03 9.75 0.20
N VAL A 18 -5.95 9.30 -0.43
CA VAL A 18 -5.21 8.09 -0.05
C VAL A 18 -3.73 8.45 0.10
N THR A 19 -3.18 8.12 1.27
CA THR A 19 -1.78 8.37 1.59
C THR A 19 -0.87 7.43 0.80
N VAL A 20 0.23 7.99 0.33
CA VAL A 20 1.35 7.24 -0.23
C VAL A 20 2.31 6.89 0.92
N THR A 21 3.10 5.85 0.73
CA THR A 21 4.16 5.45 1.65
C THR A 21 5.49 5.39 0.91
N ARG A 22 6.59 5.47 1.67
CA ARG A 22 7.97 5.39 1.18
C ARG A 22 8.40 6.59 0.33
N GLU A 23 7.68 7.70 0.39
CA GLU A 23 8.02 8.93 -0.33
C GLU A 23 9.39 9.49 0.08
N GLU A 24 9.83 9.21 1.32
CA GLU A 24 11.15 9.57 1.84
C GLU A 24 12.30 8.98 1.03
N HIS A 25 12.09 7.86 0.35
CA HIS A 25 13.09 7.23 -0.52
C HIS A 25 13.11 7.82 -1.93
N HIS A 26 12.15 8.70 -2.26
CA HIS A 26 11.93 9.23 -3.60
C HIS A 26 11.94 10.77 -3.67
N GLN A 27 12.56 11.44 -2.68
CA GLN A 27 12.63 12.90 -2.61
C GLN A 27 13.28 13.53 -3.85
N SER A 28 14.25 12.86 -4.48
CA SER A 28 14.87 13.35 -5.73
C SER A 28 13.86 13.47 -6.87
N ALA A 29 12.97 12.49 -7.05
CA ALA A 29 11.92 12.52 -8.07
C ALA A 29 10.86 13.58 -7.73
N LEU A 30 10.44 13.64 -6.46
CA LEU A 30 9.46 14.60 -5.96
C LEU A 30 9.96 16.05 -5.98
N SER A 31 11.27 16.28 -5.92
CA SER A 31 11.87 17.63 -5.91
C SER A 31 11.55 18.47 -7.14
N ARG A 32 11.28 17.84 -8.29
CA ARG A 32 10.84 18.51 -9.53
C ARG A 32 9.49 19.20 -9.37
N TYR A 33 8.70 18.72 -8.41
CA TYR A 33 7.34 19.16 -8.12
C TYR A 33 7.22 19.98 -6.85
N ARG A 34 8.36 20.43 -6.30
CA ARG A 34 8.41 21.20 -5.06
C ARG A 34 7.45 22.39 -5.10
N VAL A 35 6.75 22.58 -3.99
CA VAL A 35 5.87 23.71 -3.74
C VAL A 35 6.38 24.54 -2.56
N GLY A 36 5.93 25.80 -2.50
CA GLY A 36 6.16 26.66 -1.35
C GLY A 36 5.45 26.14 -0.10
N ALA A 37 5.90 26.57 1.08
CA ALA A 37 5.27 26.19 2.34
C ALA A 37 3.79 26.60 2.36
N GLY A 38 2.91 25.68 2.75
CA GLY A 38 1.45 25.90 2.78
C GLY A 38 0.74 25.85 1.43
N ALA A 39 1.47 25.65 0.32
CA ALA A 39 0.88 25.41 -0.99
C ALA A 39 0.81 23.91 -1.30
N SER A 40 -0.08 23.55 -2.23
CA SER A 40 -0.11 22.23 -2.87
C SER A 40 -0.17 22.38 -4.38
N ARG A 41 0.35 21.38 -5.08
CA ARG A 41 0.37 21.31 -6.55
C ARG A 41 -0.41 20.08 -7.00
N ARG A 42 -1.39 20.27 -7.88
CA ARG A 42 -2.19 19.19 -8.46
C ARG A 42 -1.48 18.58 -9.65
N VAL A 43 -1.31 17.26 -9.64
CA VAL A 43 -0.61 16.48 -10.68
C VAL A 43 -1.43 15.26 -11.06
N ALA A 44 -1.18 14.70 -12.23
CA ALA A 44 -1.59 13.38 -12.65
C ALA A 44 -0.45 12.38 -12.39
N VAL A 45 -0.77 11.26 -11.74
CA VAL A 45 0.16 10.16 -11.52
C VAL A 45 -0.33 8.90 -12.20
N GLN A 46 0.61 8.05 -12.60
CA GLN A 46 0.33 6.68 -13.00
C GLN A 46 0.37 5.77 -11.77
N LEU A 47 -0.56 4.82 -11.73
CA LEU A 47 -0.55 3.70 -10.79
C LEU A 47 -0.10 2.45 -11.53
N ALA A 48 0.87 1.73 -10.97
CA ALA A 48 1.41 0.53 -11.56
C ALA A 48 1.60 -0.57 -10.52
N TRP A 49 1.70 -1.81 -10.97
CA TRP A 49 1.98 -2.94 -10.09
C TRP A 49 3.47 -3.05 -9.79
N CYS A 50 3.80 -3.24 -8.52
CA CYS A 50 5.13 -3.61 -8.05
C CYS A 50 5.07 -4.78 -7.07
N THR A 51 6.23 -5.31 -6.70
CA THR A 51 6.37 -6.31 -5.63
C THR A 51 6.89 -5.62 -4.38
N ILE A 52 6.29 -5.91 -3.22
CA ILE A 52 6.74 -5.37 -1.94
C ILE A 52 8.13 -5.93 -1.61
N GLY A 53 9.11 -5.04 -1.41
CA GLY A 53 10.51 -5.43 -1.20
C GLY A 53 10.87 -5.81 0.24
N SER A 54 10.06 -5.44 1.23
CA SER A 54 10.38 -5.59 2.66
C SER A 54 9.14 -5.60 3.56
N GLY A 55 9.32 -6.01 4.82
CA GLY A 55 8.26 -6.08 5.82
C GLY A 55 7.41 -7.35 5.75
N LYS A 56 6.29 -7.37 6.50
CA LYS A 56 5.44 -8.56 6.68
C LYS A 56 4.74 -9.06 5.41
N TYR A 57 4.69 -8.23 4.36
CA TYR A 57 4.08 -8.56 3.06
C TYR A 57 5.11 -8.64 1.93
N LYS A 58 6.39 -8.86 2.25
CA LYS A 58 7.44 -8.99 1.23
C LYS A 58 7.07 -10.09 0.22
N GLY A 59 7.18 -9.78 -1.07
CA GLY A 59 6.84 -10.69 -2.17
C GLY A 59 5.41 -10.54 -2.69
N GLU A 60 4.53 -9.88 -1.94
CA GLU A 60 3.16 -9.60 -2.40
C GLU A 60 3.10 -8.46 -3.42
N ARG A 61 2.00 -8.40 -4.17
CA ARG A 61 1.71 -7.28 -5.09
C ARG A 61 1.32 -6.02 -4.29
N ALA A 62 1.90 -4.89 -4.67
CA ALA A 62 1.50 -3.57 -4.24
C ALA A 62 1.32 -2.62 -5.42
N ILE A 63 0.66 -1.50 -5.18
CA ILE A 63 0.52 -0.43 -6.17
C ILE A 63 1.62 0.59 -5.91
N GLU A 64 2.52 0.77 -6.87
CA GLU A 64 3.45 1.90 -6.88
C GLU A 64 2.83 3.12 -7.54
N VAL A 65 3.27 4.29 -7.08
CA VAL A 65 2.90 5.59 -7.63
C VAL A 65 4.05 6.09 -8.49
N ARG A 66 3.74 6.48 -9.72
CA ARG A 66 4.70 7.01 -10.67
C ARG A 66 4.31 8.41 -11.13
N LEU A 67 5.23 9.35 -10.99
CA LEU A 67 5.09 10.71 -11.46
C LEU A 67 6.06 10.89 -12.65
N ASP A 68 5.52 11.19 -13.82
CA ASP A 68 6.26 11.20 -15.11
C ASP A 68 7.08 9.93 -15.38
N GLY A 69 6.58 8.78 -14.92
CA GLY A 69 7.24 7.48 -15.08
C GLY A 69 8.29 7.15 -14.01
N GLU A 70 8.69 8.11 -13.18
CA GLU A 70 9.56 7.88 -12.01
C GLU A 70 8.75 7.45 -10.80
N ARG A 71 9.23 6.43 -10.09
CA ARG A 71 8.61 5.96 -8.85
C ARG A 71 8.76 7.01 -7.75
N VAL A 72 7.64 7.37 -7.13
CA VAL A 72 7.58 8.36 -6.03
C VAL A 72 7.06 7.79 -4.71
N GLY A 73 6.65 6.52 -4.70
CA GLY A 73 6.22 5.81 -3.51
C GLY A 73 5.37 4.59 -3.85
N GLU A 74 4.70 4.04 -2.85
CA GLU A 74 3.76 2.93 -2.99
C GLU A 74 2.60 3.05 -2.01
N LEU A 75 1.46 2.46 -2.35
CA LEU A 75 0.35 2.30 -1.43
C LEU A 75 0.65 1.20 -0.42
N THR A 76 0.01 1.28 0.74
CA THR A 76 0.03 0.17 1.71
C THR A 76 -0.52 -1.11 1.07
N TYR A 77 -0.17 -2.27 1.63
CA TYR A 77 -0.69 -3.56 1.16
C TYR A 77 -2.23 -3.59 1.14
N ALA A 78 -2.88 -3.14 2.21
CA ALA A 78 -4.34 -3.11 2.30
C ALA A 78 -4.99 -2.20 1.23
N MET A 79 -4.41 -1.01 0.99
CA MET A 79 -4.88 -0.13 -0.08
C MET A 79 -4.63 -0.72 -1.46
N SER A 80 -3.49 -1.40 -1.65
CA SER A 80 -3.18 -2.08 -2.91
C SER A 80 -4.20 -3.17 -3.24
N GLN A 81 -4.64 -3.95 -2.26
CA GLN A 81 -5.71 -4.94 -2.44
C GLN A 81 -7.04 -4.27 -2.77
N ARG A 82 -7.38 -3.17 -2.08
CA ARG A 82 -8.64 -2.43 -2.29
C ARG A 82 -8.78 -1.90 -3.73
N TYR A 83 -7.73 -1.33 -4.29
CA TYR A 83 -7.74 -0.72 -5.63
C TYR A 83 -7.28 -1.67 -6.73
N GLY A 84 -6.86 -2.89 -6.39
CA GLY A 84 -6.23 -3.80 -7.33
C GLY A 84 -7.12 -4.17 -8.51
N LEU A 85 -8.39 -4.50 -8.27
CA LEU A 85 -9.34 -4.82 -9.34
C LEU A 85 -9.53 -3.66 -10.33
N LEU A 86 -9.43 -2.42 -9.86
CA LEU A 86 -9.56 -1.24 -10.71
C LEU A 86 -8.37 -1.13 -11.67
N LEU A 87 -7.15 -1.33 -11.16
CA LEU A 87 -5.94 -1.37 -11.98
C LEU A 87 -5.95 -2.53 -12.96
N ASP A 88 -6.34 -3.72 -12.52
CA ASP A 88 -6.43 -4.91 -13.36
C ASP A 88 -7.50 -4.74 -14.45
N THR A 89 -8.62 -4.05 -14.16
CA THR A 89 -9.65 -3.70 -15.16
C THR A 89 -9.11 -2.77 -16.24
N VAL A 90 -8.38 -1.72 -15.84
CA VAL A 90 -7.76 -0.79 -16.80
C VAL A 90 -6.69 -1.49 -17.63
N ALA A 91 -5.83 -2.28 -16.99
CA ALA A 91 -4.77 -3.03 -17.65
C ALA A 91 -5.32 -4.09 -18.63
N GLY A 92 -6.38 -4.79 -18.26
CA GLY A 92 -7.06 -5.77 -19.12
C GLY A 92 -7.69 -5.15 -20.38
N ARG A 93 -7.91 -3.83 -20.38
CA ARG A 93 -8.35 -3.04 -21.55
C ARG A 93 -7.19 -2.38 -22.31
N GLY A 94 -5.94 -2.68 -21.94
CA GLY A 94 -4.74 -2.07 -22.53
C GLY A 94 -4.46 -0.63 -22.09
N GLY A 95 -5.13 -0.14 -21.05
CA GLY A 95 -4.92 1.19 -20.49
C GLY A 95 -3.87 1.22 -19.39
N ARG A 96 -3.43 2.43 -19.01
CA ARG A 96 -2.63 2.66 -17.80
C ARG A 96 -3.49 3.39 -16.77
N ALA A 97 -3.61 2.85 -15.57
CA ALA A 97 -4.37 3.50 -14.51
C ALA A 97 -3.67 4.80 -14.07
N GLY A 98 -4.44 5.86 -13.89
CA GLY A 98 -3.95 7.11 -13.34
C GLY A 98 -4.96 7.78 -12.43
N CYS A 99 -4.47 8.69 -11.60
CA CYS A 99 -5.33 9.51 -10.74
C CYS A 99 -4.73 10.89 -10.55
N GLU A 100 -5.57 11.82 -10.10
CA GLU A 100 -5.09 13.10 -9.62
C GLU A 100 -4.42 12.92 -8.26
N ALA A 101 -3.38 13.69 -7.99
CA ALA A 101 -2.68 13.72 -6.72
C ALA A 101 -2.31 15.15 -6.35
N SER A 102 -2.14 15.40 -5.06
CA SER A 102 -1.67 16.67 -4.52
C SER A 102 -0.28 16.49 -3.93
N VAL A 103 0.69 17.23 -4.46
CA VAL A 103 2.07 17.29 -3.94
C VAL A 103 2.19 18.49 -3.02
N PHE A 104 2.70 18.28 -1.81
CA PHE A 104 2.86 19.33 -0.80
C PHE A 104 4.14 19.15 0.02
N LEU A 105 4.55 20.20 0.73
CA LEU A 105 5.65 20.12 1.68
C LEU A 105 5.11 19.70 3.05
N GLY A 106 5.34 18.44 3.42
CA GLY A 106 4.95 17.84 4.69
C GLY A 106 6.09 17.81 5.71
N LYS A 107 5.87 17.09 6.82
CA LYS A 107 6.86 16.99 7.92
C LYS A 107 8.08 16.17 7.53
N ARG A 108 7.94 15.24 6.58
CA ARG A 108 9.01 14.33 6.14
C ARG A 108 9.70 14.78 4.84
N GLY A 109 9.43 16.01 4.40
CA GLY A 109 9.89 16.53 3.11
C GLY A 109 8.73 16.72 2.16
N ILE A 110 8.96 16.45 0.88
CA ILE A 110 7.91 16.54 -0.14
C ILE A 110 7.07 15.27 -0.04
N GLU A 111 5.77 15.43 0.16
CA GLU A 111 4.79 14.35 0.31
C GLU A 111 3.79 14.42 -0.84
N ILE A 112 3.13 13.29 -1.11
CA ILE A 112 2.12 13.19 -2.17
C ILE A 112 0.91 12.40 -1.66
N GLU A 113 -0.27 12.96 -1.89
CA GLU A 113 -1.54 12.32 -1.57
C GLU A 113 -2.34 12.08 -2.85
N LEU A 114 -2.89 10.88 -3.00
CA LEU A 114 -3.67 10.50 -4.18
C LEU A 114 -5.15 10.81 -3.96
N LEU A 115 -5.85 11.19 -5.03
CA LEU A 115 -7.31 11.30 -5.05
C LEU A 115 -7.86 10.12 -5.85
N LEU A 116 -8.37 9.12 -5.15
CA LEU A 116 -8.89 7.87 -5.72
C LEU A 116 -10.42 7.79 -5.58
N PRO A 117 -11.09 6.92 -6.35
CA PRO A 117 -12.52 6.69 -6.20
C PRO A 117 -12.83 6.07 -4.83
N ARG A 118 -13.94 6.47 -4.21
CA ARG A 118 -14.42 5.82 -2.99
C ARG A 118 -14.86 4.39 -3.29
N ASP A 119 -15.53 4.25 -4.42
CA ASP A 119 -16.09 3.00 -4.93
C ASP A 119 -15.13 2.34 -5.91
N THR A 120 -14.59 1.18 -5.50
CA THR A 120 -13.63 0.40 -6.29
C THR A 120 -14.30 -0.60 -7.22
N SER A 121 -15.61 -0.47 -7.44
CA SER A 121 -16.32 -1.29 -8.42
C SER A 121 -15.85 -0.97 -9.84
N ALA A 122 -15.76 -1.98 -10.70
CA ALA A 122 -15.36 -1.79 -12.10
C ALA A 122 -16.33 -0.88 -12.91
N ALA A 123 -17.52 -0.58 -12.36
CA ALA A 123 -18.52 0.30 -12.96
C ALA A 123 -18.19 1.80 -12.82
N SER A 124 -17.27 2.19 -11.93
CA SER A 124 -16.84 3.59 -11.77
C SER A 124 -15.73 4.02 -12.75
N VAL A 125 -15.26 3.08 -13.59
CA VAL A 125 -14.30 3.31 -14.67
C VAL A 125 -15.05 3.96 -15.85
N ASP A 126 -15.30 5.26 -15.75
CA ASP A 126 -15.98 6.06 -16.76
C ASP A 126 -15.04 6.27 -17.96
N VAL A 127 -15.01 5.28 -18.86
CA VAL A 127 -14.13 5.34 -20.04
C VAL A 127 -14.82 6.21 -21.09
N PRO A 128 -14.20 7.28 -21.61
CA PRO A 128 -14.59 7.74 -22.92
C PRO A 128 -14.45 6.54 -23.85
N LYS A 129 -15.55 6.10 -24.45
CA LYS A 129 -15.54 5.13 -25.53
C LYS A 129 -14.68 5.75 -26.62
N VAL A 130 -13.38 5.47 -26.60
CA VAL A 130 -12.51 5.73 -27.74
C VAL A 130 -13.02 4.73 -28.76
N THR A 131 -14.00 5.18 -29.55
CA THR A 131 -14.18 4.68 -30.89
C THR A 131 -12.79 4.78 -31.49
N MET A 132 -12.11 3.64 -31.59
CA MET A 132 -11.08 3.49 -32.59
C MET A 132 -11.80 3.75 -33.90
N ALA A 133 -11.82 5.02 -34.32
CA ALA A 133 -11.90 5.34 -35.71
C ALA A 133 -10.78 4.48 -36.31
N ALA A 134 -11.19 3.43 -37.02
CA ALA A 134 -10.30 2.65 -37.82
C ALA A 134 -9.45 3.66 -38.57
N VAL A 135 -8.14 3.63 -38.29
CA VAL A 135 -7.19 4.25 -39.20
C VAL A 135 -7.37 3.49 -40.49
N ASP A 136 -8.13 4.11 -41.38
CA ASP A 136 -8.37 3.63 -42.73
C ASP A 136 -6.98 3.41 -43.32
N ALA A 137 -6.72 2.15 -43.71
CA ALA A 137 -5.52 1.76 -44.40
C ALA A 137 -5.57 2.29 -45.84
N SER A 138 -5.59 3.61 -46.00
CA SER A 138 -5.24 4.24 -47.27
C SER A 138 -3.73 4.36 -47.32
N ALA A 139 -3.14 3.32 -47.92
CA ALA A 139 -1.81 3.36 -48.49
C ALA A 139 -1.67 4.62 -49.37
N THR A 140 -1.06 5.67 -48.83
CA THR A 140 -0.50 6.73 -49.67
C THR A 140 0.87 6.25 -50.11
N THR A 141 0.90 5.67 -51.30
CA THR A 141 2.09 5.31 -52.04
C THR A 141 2.92 6.58 -52.28
N VAL A 142 3.94 6.82 -51.45
CA VAL A 142 4.97 7.81 -51.77
C VAL A 142 5.94 7.12 -52.71
N THR A 143 5.77 7.37 -54.01
CA THR A 143 6.72 6.99 -55.05
C THR A 143 7.99 7.82 -54.91
N VAL A 144 9.08 7.21 -54.43
CA VAL A 144 10.44 7.73 -54.61
C VAL A 144 11.08 6.93 -55.73
N THR A 145 11.12 7.53 -56.91
CA THR A 145 11.78 7.02 -58.10
C THR A 145 13.25 7.51 -58.11
N ASP A 146 14.18 6.58 -58.35
CA ASP A 146 15.55 6.74 -58.88
C ASP A 146 16.71 7.33 -58.00
N VAL A 147 17.40 6.44 -57.24
CA VAL A 147 18.75 5.83 -57.47
C VAL A 147 19.84 6.73 -58.14
N PRO A 148 21.10 6.84 -57.61
CA PRO A 148 22.10 5.78 -57.81
C PRO A 148 23.03 5.42 -56.64
N THR A 149 23.33 4.13 -56.64
CA THR A 149 24.36 3.37 -55.92
C THR A 149 25.75 4.00 -55.96
N PRO A 150 26.52 3.91 -54.87
CA PRO A 150 27.95 3.69 -54.99
C PRO A 150 28.41 2.38 -54.33
N ARG A 151 29.44 1.85 -54.97
CA ARG A 151 30.11 0.57 -54.77
C ARG A 151 30.64 0.38 -53.35
N ALA A 152 30.65 -0.90 -52.96
CA ALA A 152 31.48 -1.42 -51.89
C ALA A 152 32.97 -1.13 -52.16
N ASP A 153 33.63 -0.52 -51.18
CA ASP A 153 35.07 -0.65 -51.02
C ASP A 153 35.38 -1.03 -49.57
N VAL A 154 36.10 -2.15 -49.47
CA VAL A 154 36.56 -2.79 -48.25
C VAL A 154 37.76 -2.00 -47.72
N GLY A 155 37.61 -1.39 -46.54
CA GLY A 155 38.70 -0.72 -45.83
C GLY A 155 38.76 -1.15 -44.37
N LYS A 156 39.72 -2.01 -44.04
CA LYS A 156 40.15 -2.34 -42.66
C LYS A 156 40.45 -1.05 -41.89
N GLY A 157 39.69 -0.79 -40.83
CA GLY A 157 39.96 0.27 -39.85
C GLY A 157 39.98 -0.31 -38.44
N THR A 158 41.13 -0.23 -37.79
CA THR A 158 41.45 -0.82 -36.49
C THR A 158 40.59 -0.31 -35.34
N PHE A 159 40.05 -1.23 -34.53
CA PHE A 159 39.45 -0.96 -33.23
C PHE A 159 40.49 -0.37 -32.26
N ALA A 160 40.39 0.93 -31.97
CA ALA A 160 41.16 1.57 -30.90
C ALA A 160 40.32 1.61 -29.61
N LYS A 161 40.74 0.81 -28.64
CA LYS A 161 40.24 0.77 -27.25
C LYS A 161 40.58 2.09 -26.54
N GLN A 162 39.59 2.82 -26.05
CA GLN A 162 39.83 3.87 -25.06
C GLN A 162 39.67 3.30 -23.65
N LYS A 163 40.75 3.42 -22.86
CA LYS A 163 40.82 3.09 -21.43
C LYS A 163 40.46 4.32 -20.59
N PRO A 164 39.91 4.17 -19.37
CA PRO A 164 39.70 5.28 -18.44
C PRO A 164 41.01 5.65 -17.73
N ALA A 165 41.32 6.95 -17.71
CA ALA A 165 42.47 7.54 -17.01
C ALA A 165 42.06 8.10 -15.63
N TRP A 166 42.30 7.30 -14.60
CA TRP A 166 42.66 7.64 -13.22
C TRP A 166 43.61 8.85 -13.09
N ILE A 167 43.29 9.80 -12.19
CA ILE A 167 44.28 10.68 -11.55
C ILE A 167 44.01 10.67 -10.03
N THR A 168 45.02 10.23 -9.31
CA THR A 168 45.18 10.22 -7.85
C THR A 168 46.15 11.32 -7.41
N ALA A 169 45.80 12.07 -6.37
CA ALA A 169 46.67 12.71 -5.39
C ALA A 169 45.79 13.13 -4.19
N GLY A 170 46.05 12.88 -2.90
CA GLY A 170 47.18 12.30 -2.18
C GLY A 170 47.56 13.18 -0.98
N ALA A 171 47.31 12.71 0.26
CA ALA A 171 47.93 13.03 1.58
C ALA A 171 46.89 12.78 2.71
N VAL A 172 46.94 11.81 3.64
CA VAL A 172 47.95 11.24 4.59
C VAL A 172 48.19 12.07 5.86
N ALA A 173 47.63 11.60 6.99
CA ALA A 173 48.16 11.55 8.37
C ALA A 173 47.15 10.71 9.20
N VAL A 174 47.33 9.41 9.55
CA VAL A 174 48.27 8.70 10.45
C VAL A 174 48.31 9.24 11.89
N VAL A 175 47.76 8.43 12.82
CA VAL A 175 48.24 7.98 14.16
C VAL A 175 47.07 7.15 14.74
N ALA A 176 47.03 5.82 14.62
CA ALA A 176 47.67 4.79 15.45
C ALA A 176 47.14 4.69 16.90
N PHE A 177 46.37 3.64 17.21
CA PHE A 177 46.64 2.79 18.38
C PHE A 177 46.19 1.33 18.14
N LEU A 178 47.06 0.44 18.60
CA LEU A 178 47.16 -1.00 18.38
C LEU A 178 46.38 -1.83 19.40
N ALA A 179 46.31 -3.13 19.06
CA ALA A 179 46.14 -4.33 19.90
C ALA A 179 44.71 -4.93 19.86
N ALA A 180 44.49 -6.23 19.60
CA ALA A 180 45.39 -7.37 19.56
C ALA A 180 44.69 -8.62 18.95
N ILE A 181 45.41 -9.36 18.07
CA ILE A 181 45.57 -10.84 17.93
C ILE A 181 44.37 -11.80 18.16
N GLY A 182 44.13 -12.85 17.36
CA GLY A 182 44.93 -13.55 16.33
C GLY A 182 44.03 -14.37 15.38
N SER A 183 44.42 -14.59 14.12
CA SER A 183 45.18 -15.75 13.58
C SER A 183 44.33 -17.03 13.60
N GLN A 184 44.11 -17.81 12.54
CA GLN A 184 44.89 -18.25 11.37
C GLN A 184 43.87 -18.65 10.27
N ASP A 185 43.98 -18.15 9.04
CA ASP A 185 44.68 -18.76 7.89
C ASP A 185 44.04 -20.03 7.32
N ASN A 186 43.46 -19.91 6.11
CA ASN A 186 44.15 -20.42 4.94
C ASN A 186 43.68 -19.84 3.60
N LYS A 187 44.69 -19.52 2.79
CA LYS A 187 44.69 -18.87 1.48
C LYS A 187 44.13 -19.74 0.33
N PRO A 188 43.96 -19.14 -0.87
CA PRO A 188 43.15 -19.63 -2.00
C PRO A 188 43.97 -20.14 -3.19
N ALA A 189 43.20 -20.53 -4.24
CA ALA A 189 43.43 -20.39 -5.70
C ALA A 189 43.41 -21.74 -6.48
N PRO A 190 43.41 -21.73 -7.83
CA PRO A 190 42.28 -21.37 -8.71
C PRO A 190 42.07 -22.41 -9.85
N SER A 191 41.11 -22.15 -10.76
CA SER A 191 41.17 -22.37 -12.24
C SER A 191 39.95 -23.11 -12.83
N SER A 192 39.38 -22.48 -13.89
CA SER A 192 38.84 -23.02 -15.16
C SER A 192 38.05 -24.34 -15.16
N SER A 193 36.88 -24.49 -15.78
CA SER A 193 36.60 -24.31 -17.21
C SER A 193 35.12 -24.70 -17.51
N SER A 194 34.45 -24.05 -18.47
CA SER A 194 33.26 -24.62 -19.13
C SER A 194 33.68 -25.79 -20.05
N PRO A 195 32.73 -26.68 -20.41
CA PRO A 195 32.05 -26.47 -21.69
C PRO A 195 30.54 -26.75 -21.67
N ALA A 196 29.87 -26.22 -22.69
CA ALA A 196 28.51 -26.53 -23.06
C ALA A 196 28.38 -27.97 -23.60
N VAL A 197 27.25 -28.62 -23.32
CA VAL A 197 26.70 -29.73 -24.13
C VAL A 197 25.18 -29.68 -24.10
N ASN A 198 24.60 -29.61 -25.30
CA ASN A 198 23.19 -29.76 -25.60
C ASN A 198 22.71 -31.18 -25.26
N PHE A 199 21.49 -31.35 -24.73
CA PHE A 199 20.67 -32.55 -25.02
C PHE A 199 19.16 -32.27 -24.92
N THR A 200 18.56 -32.35 -26.10
CA THR A 200 17.21 -32.77 -26.56
C THR A 200 16.18 -33.32 -25.56
N THR A 201 14.95 -32.77 -25.71
CA THR A 201 13.58 -33.32 -25.64
C THR A 201 13.33 -34.73 -25.06
N THR A 202 12.33 -34.87 -24.17
CA THR A 202 11.33 -35.96 -24.20
C THR A 202 10.04 -35.56 -23.47
N THR A 203 8.94 -35.62 -24.21
CA THR A 203 7.53 -35.57 -23.79
C THR A 203 7.11 -36.97 -23.35
N THR A 204 6.41 -37.11 -22.20
CA THR A 204 5.56 -38.29 -21.95
C THR A 204 4.34 -37.91 -21.12
N SER A 205 3.17 -38.00 -21.75
CA SER A 205 1.87 -38.08 -21.10
C SER A 205 1.65 -39.50 -20.58
N ALA A 206 1.06 -39.64 -19.39
CA ALA A 206 0.48 -40.90 -18.94
C ALA A 206 -0.90 -40.65 -18.31
N THR A 207 -1.91 -40.98 -19.10
CA THR A 207 -3.30 -41.22 -18.71
C THR A 207 -3.37 -42.52 -17.91
N ALA A 208 -4.10 -42.52 -16.80
CA ALA A 208 -4.60 -43.74 -16.17
C ALA A 208 -6.06 -43.56 -15.76
N THR A 209 -6.91 -44.41 -16.33
CA THR A 209 -8.33 -44.62 -16.04
C THR A 209 -8.46 -45.95 -15.30
N ALA A 210 -9.25 -45.99 -14.21
CA ALA A 210 -9.98 -47.13 -13.62
C ALA A 210 -10.24 -46.85 -12.13
N THR A 211 -11.24 -47.33 -11.40
CA THR A 211 -12.56 -47.97 -11.60
C THR A 211 -13.19 -47.99 -10.19
N ILE A 212 -14.51 -48.02 -10.15
CA ILE A 212 -15.43 -48.02 -8.99
C ILE A 212 -15.09 -49.09 -7.93
N GLY A 213 -15.24 -48.75 -6.64
CA GLY A 213 -15.28 -49.68 -5.52
C GLY A 213 -16.05 -49.12 -4.32
N ASN A 214 -17.17 -49.78 -3.98
CA ASN A 214 -18.02 -49.57 -2.80
C ASN A 214 -17.25 -49.46 -1.47
N THR A 215 -17.87 -48.79 -0.47
CA THR A 215 -18.23 -49.33 0.87
C THR A 215 -18.09 -48.26 1.97
N ALA A 216 -19.23 -47.86 2.56
CA ALA A 216 -19.31 -47.27 3.91
C ALA A 216 -19.23 -48.40 4.95
N PRO A 217 -18.71 -48.24 6.19
CA PRO A 217 -19.32 -47.35 7.20
C PRO A 217 -18.37 -46.79 8.29
N ALA A 218 -19.00 -46.08 9.24
CA ALA A 218 -18.63 -45.88 10.65
C ALA A 218 -17.61 -44.78 11.01
N SER A 219 -18.17 -43.63 11.44
CA SER A 219 -17.49 -42.61 12.24
C SER A 219 -17.17 -43.12 13.64
N THR A 220 -15.89 -43.09 13.98
CA THR A 220 -15.39 -43.23 15.35
C THR A 220 -15.15 -41.84 15.94
N ILE A 221 -15.79 -41.58 17.07
CA ILE A 221 -15.63 -40.39 17.92
C ILE A 221 -14.41 -40.61 18.83
N PRO A 222 -13.51 -39.63 19.02
CA PRO A 222 -12.70 -39.55 20.22
C PRO A 222 -13.29 -38.54 21.22
N GLN A 223 -13.70 -39.07 22.37
CA GLN A 223 -13.87 -38.36 23.64
C GLN A 223 -12.52 -37.85 24.16
N SER A 224 -12.47 -36.64 24.70
CA SER A 224 -11.44 -36.17 25.63
C SER A 224 -12.07 -35.03 26.46
N SER A 225 -12.67 -35.32 27.61
CA SER A 225 -12.08 -35.44 28.96
C SER A 225 -11.70 -34.08 29.57
N ALA A 226 -12.64 -33.51 30.34
CA ALA A 226 -12.41 -32.51 31.37
C ALA A 226 -11.69 -33.12 32.58
N PRO A 227 -10.99 -32.31 33.41
CA PRO A 227 -11.39 -32.13 34.82
C PRO A 227 -10.97 -30.75 35.40
N PRO A 228 -11.10 -30.47 36.73
CA PRO A 228 -12.34 -30.24 37.47
C PRO A 228 -12.35 -28.88 38.24
N GLU A 229 -13.51 -28.64 38.83
CA GLU A 229 -13.96 -27.57 39.73
C GLU A 229 -12.98 -27.11 40.82
N THR A 230 -13.13 -25.87 41.31
CA THR A 230 -13.05 -25.51 42.75
C THR A 230 -13.62 -24.09 43.01
N ASN A 231 -14.83 -24.08 43.56
CA ASN A 231 -15.27 -23.34 44.77
C ASN A 231 -15.62 -21.84 44.78
N THR A 232 -16.95 -21.65 44.94
CA THR A 232 -17.62 -21.05 46.12
C THR A 232 -18.13 -19.62 46.01
N SER A 233 -19.47 -19.58 45.90
CA SER A 233 -20.38 -18.48 46.21
C SER A 233 -20.30 -18.06 47.69
N THR A 234 -20.32 -16.75 47.96
CA THR A 234 -20.83 -16.22 49.23
C THR A 234 -21.60 -14.90 49.00
N THR A 235 -22.83 -14.94 49.51
CA THR A 235 -23.91 -13.95 49.61
C THR A 235 -23.58 -12.66 50.38
N LYS A 236 -24.20 -11.51 49.98
CA LYS A 236 -25.30 -10.81 50.70
C LYS A 236 -25.31 -9.27 50.41
N PRO A 237 -26.50 -8.62 50.30
CA PRO A 237 -26.64 -7.20 49.94
C PRO A 237 -26.64 -6.26 51.15
N HIS A 238 -26.28 -4.98 50.94
CA HIS A 238 -26.51 -3.92 51.91
C HIS A 238 -26.86 -2.58 51.26
N ALA A 239 -27.88 -1.94 51.82
CA ALA A 239 -28.49 -0.69 51.41
C ALA A 239 -28.18 0.44 52.42
N THR A 240 -28.28 1.70 51.95
CA THR A 240 -28.58 2.96 52.70
C THR A 240 -27.60 3.41 53.81
N SER A 241 -27.28 4.68 54.11
CA SER A 241 -27.54 6.05 53.61
C SER A 241 -26.61 7.01 54.46
N PRO A 242 -26.86 8.32 54.72
CA PRO A 242 -25.99 9.46 54.36
C PRO A 242 -25.32 10.24 55.55
N ALA A 243 -24.34 11.13 55.28
CA ALA A 243 -24.19 12.50 55.85
C ALA A 243 -22.75 13.10 55.77
N LYS A 244 -22.62 14.18 54.97
CA LYS A 244 -22.15 15.55 55.32
C LYS A 244 -20.85 15.76 56.16
N GLN A 245 -19.77 16.27 55.54
CA GLN A 245 -18.91 17.34 56.10
C GLN A 245 -18.18 18.15 54.99
N PRO A 246 -17.96 19.49 55.12
CA PRO A 246 -17.81 20.45 54.01
C PRO A 246 -16.37 21.07 53.86
N PRO A 247 -16.14 22.18 53.12
CA PRO A 247 -15.26 22.29 51.95
C PRO A 247 -13.86 22.90 52.24
N ALA A 248 -12.81 22.45 51.55
CA ALA A 248 -11.50 23.12 51.59
C ALA A 248 -10.72 23.05 50.26
N ALA A 249 -10.60 24.23 49.65
CA ALA A 249 -9.57 24.77 48.74
C ALA A 249 -9.20 24.05 47.41
N PRO A 250 -9.12 24.79 46.28
CA PRO A 250 -8.96 24.23 44.95
C PRO A 250 -7.50 23.90 44.61
N PRO A 251 -7.17 22.71 44.10
CA PRO A 251 -5.98 22.51 43.29
C PRO A 251 -6.28 22.95 41.85
N LYS A 252 -5.61 24.05 41.49
CA LYS A 252 -5.38 24.63 40.18
C LYS A 252 -5.87 23.80 38.98
N THR A 253 -6.86 24.40 38.32
CA THR A 253 -7.40 24.12 37.00
C THR A 253 -6.29 23.91 35.96
N SER A 254 -5.97 22.65 35.68
CA SER A 254 -5.46 22.25 34.36
C SER A 254 -6.68 22.13 33.46
N SER A 255 -7.10 23.25 32.88
CA SER A 255 -8.11 23.27 31.83
C SER A 255 -7.52 22.60 30.59
N THR A 256 -7.56 21.27 30.54
CA THR A 256 -7.69 20.56 29.28
C THR A 256 -8.99 21.06 28.68
N THR A 257 -8.87 21.83 27.61
CA THR A 257 -9.98 22.15 26.72
C THR A 257 -10.71 20.86 26.40
N ALA A 258 -11.85 20.63 27.05
CA ALA A 258 -12.87 19.74 26.54
C ALA A 258 -13.30 20.39 25.23
N GLU A 259 -12.75 19.89 24.14
CA GLU A 259 -13.20 20.25 22.81
C GLU A 259 -14.63 19.74 22.69
N GLU A 260 -15.58 20.66 22.81
CA GLU A 260 -16.99 20.40 22.55
C GLU A 260 -17.07 19.82 21.12
N PRO A 261 -17.54 18.57 20.94
CA PRO A 261 -17.52 17.95 19.63
C PRO A 261 -18.38 18.78 18.69
N PRO A 262 -17.90 19.08 17.47
CA PRO A 262 -18.64 19.87 16.52
C PRO A 262 -20.01 19.22 16.29
N ALA A 263 -21.07 19.93 16.65
CA ALA A 263 -22.42 19.52 16.29
C ALA A 263 -22.51 19.44 14.77
N GLY A 264 -22.82 18.25 14.23
CA GLY A 264 -23.49 18.22 12.93
C GLY A 264 -23.29 17.05 11.99
N LYS A 265 -22.52 15.99 12.27
CA LYS A 265 -22.53 14.78 11.42
C LYS A 265 -22.43 13.52 12.26
N CYS A 266 -23.45 12.67 12.15
CA CYS A 266 -23.47 11.34 12.72
C CYS A 266 -22.69 10.38 11.82
N ASP A 267 -22.01 9.39 12.40
CA ASP A 267 -21.30 8.39 11.61
C ASP A 267 -22.29 7.46 10.88
N PRO A 268 -22.16 7.29 9.55
CA PRO A 268 -23.11 6.53 8.75
C PRO A 268 -23.03 5.00 8.95
N ASN A 269 -22.01 4.48 9.63
CA ASN A 269 -21.92 3.06 9.93
C ASN A 269 -22.87 2.62 11.05
N TYR A 270 -23.61 3.55 11.65
CA TYR A 270 -24.50 3.30 12.78
C TYR A 270 -25.90 3.87 12.51
N SER A 271 -26.92 3.21 13.06
CA SER A 271 -28.33 3.60 12.91
C SER A 271 -28.74 4.80 13.77
N GLY A 272 -27.96 5.11 14.80
CA GLY A 272 -28.14 6.25 15.70
C GLY A 272 -27.12 7.36 15.44
N CYS A 273 -27.22 8.46 16.19
CA CYS A 273 -26.22 9.52 16.06
C CYS A 273 -24.97 9.20 16.89
N VAL A 274 -24.03 8.49 16.28
CA VAL A 274 -22.67 8.34 16.81
C VAL A 274 -21.86 9.57 16.38
N PRO A 275 -21.34 10.38 17.32
CA PRO A 275 -20.50 11.53 16.98
C PRO A 275 -19.28 11.10 16.16
N ILE A 276 -18.89 11.90 15.16
CA ILE A 276 -17.64 11.66 14.44
C ILE A 276 -16.49 12.23 15.27
N ALA A 277 -15.81 11.36 16.00
CA ALA A 277 -14.63 11.69 16.80
C ALA A 277 -13.48 10.72 16.49
N SER A 278 -12.31 10.94 17.11
CA SER A 278 -11.17 10.01 17.00
C SER A 278 -11.42 8.68 17.70
N ASP A 279 -12.23 8.71 18.75
CA ASP A 279 -12.64 7.57 19.55
C ASP A 279 -14.01 7.88 20.16
N VAL A 280 -14.88 6.88 20.22
CA VAL A 280 -16.24 7.01 20.74
C VAL A 280 -16.50 5.81 21.62
N ASP A 281 -16.94 6.06 22.85
CA ASP A 281 -17.19 5.03 23.84
C ASP A 281 -18.68 4.92 24.17
N CYS A 282 -19.08 3.76 24.72
CA CYS A 282 -20.42 3.60 25.27
C CYS A 282 -20.59 4.37 26.58
N GLU A 283 -21.64 5.18 26.66
CA GLU A 283 -22.01 5.91 27.87
C GLU A 283 -22.34 4.93 29.02
N GLY A 284 -21.73 5.12 30.19
CA GLY A 284 -21.87 4.21 31.33
C GLY A 284 -20.86 3.05 31.36
N GLY A 285 -20.00 2.93 30.34
CA GLY A 285 -18.85 2.03 30.31
C GLY A 285 -17.59 2.59 30.98
N GLY A 286 -16.48 1.85 30.89
CA GLY A 286 -15.16 2.25 31.38
C GLY A 286 -14.29 3.02 30.38
N GLY A 287 -14.93 3.61 29.35
CA GLY A 287 -14.26 4.33 28.27
C GLY A 287 -13.58 5.63 28.70
N ASN A 288 -12.57 6.06 27.97
CA ASN A 288 -11.84 7.32 28.19
C ASN A 288 -11.80 8.21 26.93
N GLY A 289 -12.60 7.87 25.93
CA GLY A 289 -12.68 8.54 24.66
C GLY A 289 -13.22 9.97 24.78
N PRO A 290 -12.91 10.83 23.80
CA PRO A 290 -13.36 12.22 23.77
C PRO A 290 -14.87 12.37 23.50
N ALA A 291 -15.54 11.30 23.07
CA ALA A 291 -16.98 11.28 22.80
C ALA A 291 -17.63 10.02 23.36
N PHE A 292 -18.89 10.14 23.75
CA PHE A 292 -19.69 9.04 24.27
C PHE A 292 -21.01 8.92 23.52
N VAL A 293 -21.52 7.71 23.39
CA VAL A 293 -22.81 7.42 22.77
C VAL A 293 -23.65 6.53 23.66
N LYS A 294 -24.96 6.80 23.70
CA LYS A 294 -25.93 6.04 24.48
C LYS A 294 -26.56 4.92 23.65
N GLY A 295 -26.35 3.67 24.07
CA GLY A 295 -26.90 2.49 23.42
C GLY A 295 -28.33 2.11 23.85
N PRO A 296 -28.92 1.06 23.24
CA PRO A 296 -28.34 0.23 22.17
C PRO A 296 -28.48 0.88 20.79
N ILE A 297 -27.44 0.75 19.95
CA ILE A 297 -27.42 1.29 18.58
C ILE A 297 -27.03 0.19 17.60
N ARG A 298 -27.76 0.05 16.50
CA ARG A 298 -27.42 -0.96 15.49
C ARG A 298 -26.24 -0.52 14.64
N VAL A 299 -25.28 -1.41 14.44
CA VAL A 299 -24.20 -1.26 13.46
C VAL A 299 -24.74 -1.61 12.08
N ILE A 300 -24.75 -0.65 11.16
CA ILE A 300 -25.20 -0.78 9.78
C ILE A 300 -24.02 -1.16 8.86
N GLY A 301 -22.84 -0.60 9.14
CA GLY A 301 -21.64 -0.74 8.33
C GLY A 301 -20.54 -1.47 9.08
N LYS A 302 -19.37 -0.84 9.16
CA LYS A 302 -18.26 -1.34 9.98
C LYS A 302 -18.33 -0.71 11.36
N ASP A 303 -18.12 -1.51 12.39
CA ASP A 303 -17.87 -0.99 13.72
C ASP A 303 -16.44 -0.41 13.77
N ILE A 304 -16.31 0.90 13.55
CA ILE A 304 -15.01 1.58 13.47
C ILE A 304 -14.52 2.05 14.85
N TYR A 305 -15.41 2.05 15.83
CA TYR A 305 -15.17 2.47 17.22
C TYR A 305 -15.22 1.29 18.20
N ASP A 306 -15.28 0.05 17.70
CA ASP A 306 -15.33 -1.19 18.50
C ASP A 306 -16.41 -1.16 19.61
N LEU A 307 -17.59 -0.57 19.30
CA LEU A 307 -18.74 -0.43 20.21
C LEU A 307 -19.58 -1.72 20.35
N ASP A 308 -19.49 -2.63 19.38
CA ASP A 308 -20.12 -3.95 19.31
C ASP A 308 -19.06 -5.03 19.61
N ARG A 309 -18.81 -5.27 20.89
CA ARG A 309 -17.71 -6.15 21.35
C ARG A 309 -17.92 -7.62 21.00
N ASP A 310 -19.15 -8.09 21.00
CA ASP A 310 -19.50 -9.48 20.71
C ASP A 310 -19.87 -9.71 19.24
N HIS A 311 -19.82 -8.66 18.42
CA HIS A 311 -20.02 -8.66 16.96
C HIS A 311 -21.41 -9.19 16.57
N ASN A 312 -22.42 -8.88 17.39
CA ASN A 312 -23.80 -9.34 17.18
C ASN A 312 -24.63 -8.34 16.32
N GLY A 313 -24.05 -7.19 15.96
CA GLY A 313 -24.65 -6.12 15.18
C GLY A 313 -25.28 -5.01 16.03
N ILE A 314 -25.19 -5.09 17.36
CA ILE A 314 -25.72 -4.13 18.33
C ILE A 314 -24.56 -3.57 19.17
N ALA A 315 -24.36 -2.27 19.05
CA ALA A 315 -23.39 -1.51 19.82
C ALA A 315 -23.98 -1.02 21.15
N CYS A 316 -23.13 -0.96 22.18
CA CYS A 316 -23.46 -0.41 23.50
C CYS A 316 -24.66 -1.06 24.20
N GLU A 317 -24.63 -2.39 24.32
CA GLU A 317 -25.58 -3.18 25.11
C GLU A 317 -25.36 -3.09 26.63
#